data_AF-A0A7M5X806-F1
#
_entry.id   AF-A0A7M5X806-F1
#
_cell.length_a   1.000
_cell.length_b   1.000
_cell.length_c   1.000
_cell.angle_alpha   90.00
_cell.angle_beta   90.00
_cell.angle_gamma   90.00
#
_symmetry.space_group_name_H-M   'P 1'
#
loop_
_entity.id
_entity.type
_entity.pdbx_description
1 polymer ?
#
loop_
_entity_poly.entity_id
_entity_poly.type
_entity_poly.pdbx_seq_one_letter_code
_entity_poly.pdbx_strand_id
1 'polypeptide(L)'
;MASICQRWFALVLLLMTVAQAKQTICQGSNHLQQKFAYEPTLSFPSKNYPHLAISYDTTSKVSRILAPSSNSAWKIVAGLCGQGFSFESTTQPNHFLRHRHLLLFVDPFVNTALYKNDACFKPVTGLADCNEVSFQSINYPDRFLRHQGYRMKLHQNDGSSLFKNDATFNIQTICQGSDHLQQKFAYEPTLSFPSKNYPNLAISYDTTSKVSKILAPSSNSAWKIVPGLCGQGFSFESTTQPNHFLRHRHLLLFVDPFVNTALYKNDACFKPVAGLADCNEVSFQSINYPDRFLRHQGYQMKLHRNDGSSLFMNDATFNI
;
A
#
# COMPACT_ATOMS: atom_id res chain seq x y z
N MET A 1 -23.84 21.83 -46.80
CA MET A 1 -22.39 21.54 -46.60
C MET A 1 -21.88 21.85 -45.18
N ALA A 2 -22.65 22.49 -44.28
CA ALA A 2 -22.19 22.84 -42.93
C ALA A 2 -22.20 21.70 -41.88
N SER A 3 -22.90 20.58 -42.11
CA SER A 3 -23.11 19.54 -41.08
C SER A 3 -21.98 18.51 -40.94
N ILE A 4 -21.14 18.34 -41.96
CA ILE A 4 -20.01 17.39 -41.93
C ILE A 4 -18.80 18.01 -41.21
N CYS A 5 -18.53 19.30 -41.41
CA CYS A 5 -17.41 20.00 -40.77
C CYS A 5 -17.59 20.09 -39.23
N GLN A 6 -18.82 20.31 -38.75
CA GLN A 6 -19.14 20.33 -37.31
C GLN A 6 -19.00 18.96 -36.63
N ARG A 7 -19.29 17.86 -37.34
CA ARG A 7 -19.15 16.50 -36.80
C ARG A 7 -17.67 16.08 -36.70
N TRP A 8 -16.83 16.51 -37.63
CA TRP A 8 -15.37 16.32 -37.54
C TRP A 8 -14.75 17.14 -36.41
N PHE A 9 -15.18 18.39 -36.22
CA PHE A 9 -14.76 19.21 -35.09
C PHE A 9 -15.14 18.60 -33.74
N ALA A 10 -16.37 18.09 -33.61
CA ALA A 10 -16.82 17.43 -32.38
C ALA A 10 -16.05 16.13 -32.08
N LEU A 11 -15.71 15.34 -33.11
CA LEU A 11 -14.91 14.11 -32.94
C LEU A 11 -13.46 14.43 -32.53
N VAL A 12 -12.86 15.47 -33.12
CA VAL A 12 -11.51 15.95 -32.76
C VAL A 12 -11.50 16.54 -31.34
N LEU A 13 -12.53 17.30 -30.94
CA LEU A 13 -12.66 17.84 -29.59
C LEU A 13 -12.91 16.73 -28.55
N LEU A 14 -13.65 15.67 -28.90
CA LEU A 14 -13.86 14.50 -28.05
C LEU A 14 -12.57 13.67 -27.90
N LEU A 15 -11.79 13.51 -28.98
CA LEU A 15 -10.49 12.84 -28.93
C LEU A 15 -9.46 13.65 -28.12
N MET A 16 -9.46 14.99 -28.23
CA MET A 16 -8.61 15.86 -27.43
C MET A 16 -9.01 15.87 -25.95
N THR A 17 -10.31 15.84 -25.62
CA THR A 17 -10.76 15.78 -24.21
C THR A 17 -10.47 14.43 -23.55
N VAL A 18 -10.49 13.31 -24.29
CA VAL A 18 -10.06 11.99 -23.78
C VAL A 18 -8.53 11.93 -23.60
N ALA A 19 -7.76 12.57 -24.49
CA ALA A 19 -6.31 12.71 -24.32
C ALA A 19 -5.96 13.60 -23.11
N GLN A 20 -6.65 14.72 -22.93
CA GLN A 20 -6.50 15.59 -21.75
C GLN A 20 -6.92 14.90 -20.45
N ALA A 21 -8.01 14.11 -20.46
CA ALA A 21 -8.50 13.38 -19.29
C ALA A 21 -7.56 12.24 -18.87
N LYS A 22 -6.88 11.58 -19.82
CA LYS A 22 -5.76 10.66 -19.51
C LYS A 22 -4.55 11.40 -18.95
N GLN A 23 -4.30 12.63 -19.41
CA GLN A 23 -3.19 13.47 -18.92
C GLN A 23 -3.40 13.98 -17.49
N THR A 24 -4.64 14.13 -17.02
CA THR A 24 -4.96 14.59 -15.65
C THR A 24 -4.67 13.55 -14.57
N ILE A 25 -4.63 12.24 -14.89
CA ILE A 25 -4.40 11.16 -13.91
C ILE A 25 -2.91 10.95 -13.62
N CYS A 26 -2.01 11.34 -14.53
CA CYS A 26 -0.56 11.11 -14.39
C CYS A 26 0.16 12.25 -13.63
N GLN A 27 -0.48 12.84 -12.61
CA GLN A 27 0.10 13.91 -11.78
C GLN A 27 1.06 13.34 -10.72
N GLY A 28 2.36 13.39 -11.00
CA GLY A 28 3.42 13.65 -10.01
C GLY A 28 4.18 12.45 -9.43
N SER A 29 5.51 12.50 -9.56
CA SER A 29 6.50 11.65 -8.87
C SER A 29 6.40 11.66 -7.32
N ASN A 30 5.66 12.62 -6.74
CA ASN A 30 5.51 12.77 -5.29
C ASN A 30 4.74 11.60 -4.65
N HIS A 31 3.71 11.05 -5.31
CA HIS A 31 2.95 9.92 -4.75
C HIS A 31 3.82 8.65 -4.65
N LEU A 32 4.69 8.42 -5.65
CA LEU A 32 5.64 7.29 -5.61
C LEU A 32 6.68 7.48 -4.51
N GLN A 33 7.25 8.68 -4.36
CA GLN A 33 8.22 8.96 -3.30
C GLN A 33 7.62 8.79 -1.90
N GLN A 34 6.37 9.20 -1.70
CA GLN A 34 5.65 8.97 -0.44
C GLN A 34 5.46 7.48 -0.18
N LYS A 35 4.95 6.71 -1.16
CA LYS A 35 4.75 5.27 -1.00
C LYS A 35 6.05 4.52 -0.65
N PHE A 36 7.19 4.95 -1.17
CA PHE A 36 8.50 4.35 -0.89
C PHE A 36 9.10 4.78 0.45
N ALA A 37 8.62 5.87 1.07
CA ALA A 37 9.13 6.39 2.33
C ALA A 37 8.44 5.79 3.57
N TYR A 38 7.25 5.21 3.42
CA TYR A 38 6.42 4.77 4.55
C TYR A 38 6.16 3.26 4.59
N GLU A 39 6.42 2.52 3.50
CA GLU A 39 6.15 1.09 3.42
C GLU A 39 7.38 0.28 3.88
N PRO A 40 7.24 -0.59 4.90
CA PRO A 40 8.41 -1.28 5.48
C PRO A 40 9.01 -2.31 4.52
N THR A 41 8.19 -2.91 3.66
CA THR A 41 8.64 -3.92 2.70
C THR A 41 7.71 -3.96 1.49
N LEU A 42 8.30 -3.88 0.29
CA LEU A 42 7.59 -3.90 -0.99
C LEU A 42 8.03 -5.07 -1.87
N SER A 43 7.17 -5.47 -2.78
CA SER A 43 7.48 -6.31 -3.93
C SER A 43 7.09 -5.60 -5.21
N PHE A 44 7.75 -5.99 -6.29
CA PHE A 44 7.61 -5.35 -7.59
C PHE A 44 7.26 -6.37 -8.68
N PRO A 45 6.00 -6.83 -8.75
CA PRO A 45 5.50 -7.65 -9.85
C PRO A 45 5.66 -6.96 -11.20
N SER A 46 5.95 -7.69 -12.27
CA SER A 46 6.08 -7.10 -13.61
C SER A 46 4.72 -6.76 -14.22
N LYS A 47 4.67 -5.66 -14.99
CA LYS A 47 3.48 -5.28 -15.77
C LYS A 47 3.03 -6.38 -16.73
N ASN A 48 3.95 -6.93 -17.53
CA ASN A 48 3.63 -7.90 -18.59
C ASN A 48 3.74 -9.36 -18.15
N TYR A 49 4.32 -9.63 -16.97
CA TYR A 49 4.27 -10.95 -16.33
C TYR A 49 3.88 -10.81 -14.85
N PRO A 50 2.61 -10.50 -14.53
CA PRO A 50 2.18 -10.16 -13.15
C PRO A 50 2.33 -11.28 -12.11
N HIS A 51 2.51 -12.52 -12.56
CA HIS A 51 2.78 -13.67 -11.70
C HIS A 51 4.26 -13.80 -11.33
N LEU A 52 5.12 -12.89 -11.80
CA LEU A 52 6.55 -12.83 -11.51
C LEU A 52 6.90 -11.44 -10.94
N ALA A 53 7.83 -11.39 -9.99
CA ALA A 53 8.31 -10.17 -9.35
C ALA A 53 9.83 -10.08 -9.32
N ILE A 54 10.35 -8.85 -9.17
CA ILE A 54 11.79 -8.62 -8.95
C ILE A 54 12.22 -9.41 -7.71
N SER A 55 13.12 -10.35 -7.93
CA SER A 55 13.63 -11.27 -6.92
C SER A 55 15.08 -11.61 -7.22
N TYR A 56 15.64 -12.60 -6.52
CA TYR A 56 17.00 -13.07 -6.73
C TYR A 56 17.19 -14.49 -6.25
N ASP A 57 18.19 -15.14 -6.84
CA ASP A 57 18.68 -16.44 -6.41
C ASP A 57 19.68 -16.25 -5.26
N THR A 58 19.43 -16.89 -4.11
CA THR A 58 20.20 -16.67 -2.87
C THR A 58 21.63 -17.20 -2.94
N THR A 59 21.88 -18.18 -3.80
CA THR A 59 23.19 -18.82 -3.98
C THR A 59 24.08 -17.97 -4.89
N SER A 60 23.57 -17.64 -6.08
CA SER A 60 24.30 -16.93 -7.12
C SER A 60 24.24 -15.40 -6.99
N LYS A 61 23.36 -14.88 -6.13
CA LYS A 61 23.05 -13.44 -5.96
C LYS A 61 22.50 -12.76 -7.21
N VAL A 62 22.21 -13.53 -8.26
CA VAL A 62 21.70 -13.03 -9.53
C VAL A 62 20.26 -12.57 -9.35
N SER A 63 19.99 -11.30 -9.62
CA SER A 63 18.61 -10.80 -9.62
C SER A 63 17.85 -11.22 -10.89
N ARG A 64 16.63 -11.71 -10.69
CA ARG A 64 15.78 -12.28 -11.71
C ARG A 64 14.35 -11.81 -11.50
N ILE A 65 13.51 -12.03 -12.50
CA ILE A 65 12.07 -12.02 -12.26
C ILE A 65 11.60 -13.47 -12.03
N LEU A 66 11.01 -13.75 -10.88
CA LEU A 66 10.63 -15.09 -10.42
C LEU A 66 9.24 -15.07 -9.80
N ALA A 67 8.62 -16.23 -9.63
CA ALA A 67 7.39 -16.33 -8.84
C ALA A 67 7.63 -15.74 -7.44
N PRO A 68 6.69 -14.91 -6.92
CA PRO A 68 6.84 -14.25 -5.63
C PRO A 68 7.20 -15.23 -4.51
N SER A 69 8.23 -14.89 -3.76
CA SER A 69 8.72 -15.61 -2.58
C SER A 69 9.22 -14.62 -1.53
N SER A 70 9.77 -15.12 -0.41
CA SER A 70 10.43 -14.26 0.58
C SER A 70 11.57 -13.41 -0.01
N ASN A 71 12.24 -13.89 -1.08
CA ASN A 71 13.29 -13.14 -1.78
C ASN A 71 12.77 -12.12 -2.78
N SER A 72 11.45 -11.96 -2.90
CA SER A 72 10.80 -10.93 -3.73
C SER A 72 10.37 -9.72 -2.92
N ALA A 73 10.69 -9.72 -1.62
CA ALA A 73 10.37 -8.70 -0.66
C ALA A 73 11.60 -7.82 -0.39
N TRP A 74 11.41 -6.51 -0.44
CA TRP A 74 12.47 -5.51 -0.40
C TRP A 74 12.16 -4.46 0.64
N LYS A 75 13.08 -4.27 1.59
CA LYS A 75 13.04 -3.11 2.46
C LYS A 75 13.58 -1.92 1.68
N ILE A 76 12.76 -0.88 1.55
CA ILE A 76 13.13 0.33 0.83
C ILE A 76 13.81 1.28 1.80
N VAL A 77 15.01 1.72 1.46
CA VAL A 77 15.76 2.68 2.27
C VAL A 77 16.14 3.90 1.45
N ALA A 78 16.44 5.01 2.13
CA ALA A 78 17.05 6.17 1.50
C ALA A 78 18.30 5.75 0.72
N GLY A 79 18.45 6.27 -0.50
CA GLY A 79 19.50 5.83 -1.40
C GLY A 79 20.89 5.94 -0.79
N LEU A 80 21.67 4.86 -0.86
CA LEU A 80 22.99 4.78 -0.26
C LEU A 80 23.99 5.83 -0.80
N CYS A 81 23.71 6.38 -1.97
CA CYS A 81 24.43 7.47 -2.63
C CYS A 81 23.98 8.89 -2.20
N GLY A 82 22.99 9.01 -1.31
CA GLY A 82 22.42 10.28 -0.87
C GLY A 82 21.26 10.79 -1.74
N GLN A 83 20.82 10.04 -2.74
CA GLN A 83 19.69 10.39 -3.62
C GLN A 83 18.88 9.14 -3.99
N GLY A 84 17.59 9.33 -4.29
CA GLY A 84 16.71 8.21 -4.66
C GLY A 84 16.57 7.18 -3.54
N PHE A 85 16.44 5.91 -3.91
CA PHE A 85 16.23 4.80 -2.98
C PHE A 85 17.16 3.63 -3.30
N SER A 86 17.41 2.81 -2.28
CA SER A 86 18.10 1.52 -2.39
C SER A 86 17.19 0.42 -1.86
N PHE A 87 17.34 -0.79 -2.41
CA PHE A 87 16.53 -1.95 -2.06
C PHE A 87 17.36 -2.92 -1.23
N GLU A 88 17.10 -3.00 0.06
CA GLU A 88 17.70 -3.96 0.97
C GLU A 88 16.91 -5.27 0.93
N SER A 89 17.60 -6.42 0.88
CA SER A 89 16.93 -7.71 0.99
C SER A 89 16.35 -7.92 2.39
N THR A 90 15.12 -8.43 2.47
CA THR A 90 14.52 -8.83 3.75
C THR A 90 15.01 -10.18 4.27
N THR A 91 15.58 -11.04 3.41
CA THR A 91 16.09 -12.36 3.81
C THR A 91 17.61 -12.38 4.02
N GLN A 92 18.31 -11.34 3.55
CA GLN A 92 19.75 -11.15 3.73
C GLN A 92 20.03 -9.71 4.15
N PRO A 93 19.98 -9.41 5.47
CA PRO A 93 20.29 -8.08 5.98
C PRO A 93 21.63 -7.56 5.46
N ASN A 94 21.73 -6.25 5.26
CA ASN A 94 22.91 -5.59 4.72
C ASN A 94 23.32 -6.06 3.30
N HIS A 95 22.41 -6.68 2.53
CA HIS A 95 22.59 -6.93 1.10
C HIS A 95 21.62 -6.08 0.29
N PHE A 96 22.13 -5.48 -0.79
CA PHE A 96 21.36 -4.52 -1.58
C PHE A 96 21.31 -4.90 -3.05
N LEU A 97 20.17 -4.62 -3.69
CA LEU A 97 20.06 -4.64 -5.14
C LEU A 97 20.97 -3.56 -5.72
N ARG A 98 21.90 -3.96 -6.57
CA ARG A 98 22.77 -3.05 -7.30
C ARG A 98 23.12 -3.60 -8.66
N HIS A 99 23.53 -2.72 -9.58
CA HIS A 99 24.07 -3.20 -10.85
C HIS A 99 25.59 -3.45 -10.76
N ARG A 100 26.09 -4.32 -11.64
CA ARG A 100 27.50 -4.39 -12.05
C ARG A 100 27.54 -5.00 -13.44
N HIS A 101 28.36 -4.44 -14.31
CA HIS A 101 28.39 -4.81 -15.74
C HIS A 101 26.96 -4.79 -16.36
N LEU A 102 26.16 -3.78 -15.99
CA LEU A 102 24.76 -3.60 -16.42
C LEU A 102 23.78 -4.72 -16.00
N LEU A 103 24.20 -5.67 -15.17
CA LEU A 103 23.35 -6.75 -14.67
C LEU A 103 23.08 -6.56 -13.17
N LEU A 104 21.89 -6.92 -12.68
CA LEU A 104 21.49 -6.65 -11.29
C LEU A 104 21.85 -7.79 -10.35
N PHE A 105 22.40 -7.50 -9.18
CA PHE A 105 22.77 -8.48 -8.17
C PHE A 105 22.32 -8.02 -6.79
N VAL A 106 22.19 -8.96 -5.87
CA VAL A 106 21.95 -8.70 -4.45
C VAL A 106 23.22 -9.02 -3.69
N ASP A 107 24.08 -8.01 -3.58
CA ASP A 107 25.44 -8.17 -3.05
C ASP A 107 25.52 -7.56 -1.63
N PRO A 108 26.45 -8.02 -0.77
CA PRO A 108 26.66 -7.44 0.54
C PRO A 108 27.16 -6.00 0.43
N PHE A 109 26.72 -5.14 1.34
CA PHE A 109 27.12 -3.73 1.37
C PHE A 109 28.62 -3.56 1.50
N VAL A 110 29.17 -2.70 0.64
CA VAL A 110 30.55 -2.23 0.73
C VAL A 110 30.54 -0.71 0.68
N ASN A 111 31.19 -0.06 1.65
CA ASN A 111 31.20 1.40 1.78
C ASN A 111 32.14 2.08 0.77
N THR A 112 31.84 1.95 -0.52
CA THR A 112 32.54 2.64 -1.61
C THR A 112 31.57 3.52 -2.39
N ALA A 113 32.08 4.60 -2.99
CA ALA A 113 31.25 5.48 -3.82
C ALA A 113 30.63 4.73 -5.01
N LEU A 114 31.40 3.83 -5.65
CA LEU A 114 30.92 3.00 -6.76
C LEU A 114 29.74 2.13 -6.33
N TYR A 115 29.88 1.36 -5.25
CA TYR A 115 28.79 0.50 -4.74
C TYR A 115 27.53 1.32 -4.45
N LYS A 116 27.68 2.44 -3.74
CA LYS A 116 26.55 3.31 -3.36
C LYS A 116 25.82 3.83 -4.59
N ASN A 117 26.55 4.27 -5.60
CA ASN A 117 26.01 4.76 -6.86
C ASN A 117 25.32 3.64 -7.67
N ASP A 118 25.88 2.43 -7.68
CA ASP A 118 25.32 1.28 -8.38
C ASP A 118 24.04 0.72 -7.73
N ALA A 119 23.83 1.00 -6.43
CA ALA A 119 22.70 0.56 -5.63
C ALA A 119 21.56 1.59 -5.54
N CYS A 120 21.64 2.69 -6.29
CA CYS A 120 20.75 3.83 -6.17
C CYS A 120 19.85 3.99 -7.40
N PHE A 121 18.54 4.07 -7.15
CA PHE A 121 17.54 4.18 -8.21
C PHE A 121 16.52 5.27 -7.89
N LYS A 122 16.10 5.99 -8.93
CA LYS A 122 15.00 6.95 -8.88
C LYS A 122 13.72 6.27 -9.36
N PRO A 123 12.71 6.09 -8.50
CA PRO A 123 11.39 5.69 -8.95
C PRO A 123 10.81 6.81 -9.80
N VAL A 124 10.33 6.47 -10.99
CA VAL A 124 9.61 7.36 -11.89
C VAL A 124 8.29 6.72 -12.27
N THR A 125 7.37 7.53 -12.78
CA THR A 125 6.12 7.05 -13.39
C THR A 125 6.40 5.92 -14.37
N GLY A 126 5.62 4.83 -14.27
CA GLY A 126 5.81 3.64 -15.09
C GLY A 126 5.81 3.96 -16.59
N LEU A 127 6.80 3.42 -17.29
CA LEU A 127 7.02 3.70 -18.72
C LEU A 127 5.89 3.16 -19.62
N ALA A 128 5.20 2.09 -19.20
CA ALA A 128 4.05 1.52 -19.88
C ALA A 128 2.70 1.93 -19.27
N ASP A 129 2.66 2.30 -17.99
CA ASP A 129 1.44 2.64 -17.25
C ASP A 129 1.77 3.66 -16.16
N CYS A 130 1.09 4.81 -16.18
CA CYS A 130 1.40 5.89 -15.26
C CYS A 130 0.94 5.65 -13.81
N ASN A 131 0.14 4.60 -13.56
CA ASN A 131 -0.23 4.18 -12.20
C ASN A 131 0.78 3.21 -11.57
N GLU A 132 1.81 2.82 -12.32
CA GLU A 132 2.85 1.89 -11.91
C GLU A 132 4.22 2.59 -11.82
N VAL A 133 5.30 1.83 -11.57
CA VAL A 133 6.64 2.38 -11.37
C VAL A 133 7.65 1.82 -12.35
N SER A 134 8.58 2.67 -12.77
CA SER A 134 9.83 2.28 -13.40
C SER A 134 11.01 2.81 -12.58
N PHE A 135 12.15 2.14 -12.62
CA PHE A 135 13.32 2.51 -11.83
C PHE A 135 14.45 2.97 -12.73
N GLN A 136 14.73 4.27 -12.70
CA GLN A 136 15.86 4.87 -13.41
C GLN A 136 17.11 4.76 -12.54
N SER A 137 18.26 4.40 -13.13
CA SER A 137 19.53 4.43 -12.39
C SER A 137 19.95 5.88 -12.09
N ILE A 138 20.47 6.12 -10.89
CA ILE A 138 21.01 7.43 -10.53
C ILE A 138 22.33 7.71 -11.28
N ASN A 139 23.22 6.73 -11.38
CA ASN A 139 24.53 6.92 -12.02
C ASN A 139 24.55 6.67 -13.54
N TYR A 140 23.51 6.07 -14.10
CA TYR A 140 23.27 5.98 -15.55
C TYR A 140 21.85 6.46 -15.88
N PRO A 141 21.61 7.78 -15.93
CA PRO A 141 20.26 8.34 -16.07
C PRO A 141 19.54 7.95 -17.37
N ASP A 142 20.26 7.54 -18.41
CA ASP A 142 19.67 7.05 -19.67
C ASP A 142 19.10 5.62 -19.55
N ARG A 143 19.26 4.95 -18.39
CA ARG A 143 18.95 3.52 -18.22
C ARG A 143 17.95 3.24 -17.10
N PHE A 144 17.21 2.16 -17.31
CA PHE A 144 16.18 1.68 -16.40
C PHE A 144 16.39 0.22 -16.03
N LEU A 145 15.90 -0.18 -14.86
CA LEU A 145 15.73 -1.58 -14.53
C LEU A 145 14.69 -2.19 -15.46
N ARG A 146 15.02 -3.33 -16.05
CA ARG A 146 14.09 -4.17 -16.80
C ARG A 146 14.44 -5.64 -16.67
N HIS A 147 13.47 -6.51 -16.94
CA HIS A 147 13.76 -7.93 -17.14
C HIS A 147 13.99 -8.25 -18.63
N GLN A 148 14.68 -9.37 -18.92
CA GLN A 148 14.69 -10.07 -20.21
C GLN A 148 15.37 -11.42 -20.05
N GLY A 149 14.75 -12.47 -20.60
CA GLY A 149 15.21 -13.85 -20.38
C GLY A 149 15.29 -14.17 -18.88
N TYR A 150 14.29 -13.71 -18.11
CA TYR A 150 14.23 -13.76 -16.64
C TYR A 150 15.32 -13.00 -15.88
N ARG A 151 16.30 -12.37 -16.54
CA ARG A 151 17.40 -11.65 -15.90
C ARG A 151 17.05 -10.18 -15.70
N MET A 152 17.24 -9.67 -14.48
CA MET A 152 17.16 -8.23 -14.21
C MET A 152 18.42 -7.52 -14.69
N LYS A 153 18.26 -6.43 -15.44
CA LYS A 153 19.39 -5.65 -15.96
C LYS A 153 19.08 -4.18 -16.09
N LEU A 154 20.15 -3.40 -16.20
CA LEU A 154 20.12 -1.99 -16.49
C LEU A 154 20.25 -1.79 -18.00
N HIS A 155 19.27 -1.15 -18.63
CA HIS A 155 19.25 -1.01 -20.08
C HIS A 155 18.68 0.34 -20.51
N GLN A 156 19.16 0.83 -21.64
CA GLN A 156 18.68 2.07 -22.23
C GLN A 156 17.28 1.86 -22.81
N ASN A 157 16.40 2.83 -22.61
CA ASN A 157 15.05 2.81 -23.17
C ASN A 157 15.11 3.04 -24.68
N ASP A 158 14.78 2.02 -25.45
CA ASP A 158 14.75 2.05 -26.93
C ASP A 158 13.42 2.60 -27.49
N GLY A 159 12.49 3.02 -26.61
CA GLY A 159 11.18 3.54 -26.96
C GLY A 159 10.14 2.47 -27.31
N SER A 160 10.54 1.21 -27.42
CA SER A 160 9.64 0.11 -27.79
C SER A 160 8.62 -0.18 -26.69
N SER A 161 7.42 -0.64 -27.08
CA SER A 161 6.41 -1.09 -26.13
C SER A 161 6.89 -2.27 -25.29
N LEU A 162 7.73 -3.13 -25.85
CA LEU A 162 8.32 -4.26 -25.12
C LEU A 162 9.22 -3.75 -23.99
N PHE A 163 10.14 -2.83 -24.28
CA PHE A 163 11.00 -2.25 -23.24
C PHE A 163 10.18 -1.61 -22.13
N LYS A 164 9.18 -0.79 -22.50
CA LYS A 164 8.32 -0.10 -21.54
C LYS A 164 7.61 -1.10 -20.62
N ASN A 165 7.08 -2.18 -21.17
CA ASN A 165 6.42 -3.23 -20.39
C ASN A 165 7.40 -4.02 -19.50
N ASP A 166 8.58 -4.36 -20.02
CA ASP A 166 9.62 -5.08 -19.27
C ASP A 166 10.25 -4.25 -18.13
N ALA A 167 10.16 -2.92 -18.24
CA ALA A 167 10.70 -1.94 -17.30
C ALA A 167 9.63 -1.31 -16.38
N THR A 168 8.37 -1.76 -16.45
CA THR A 168 7.28 -1.26 -15.60
C THR A 168 6.85 -2.35 -14.61
N PHE A 169 6.71 -1.95 -13.35
CA PHE A 169 6.39 -2.84 -12.24
C PHE A 169 5.23 -2.29 -11.42
N ASN A 170 4.36 -3.20 -10.97
CA ASN A 170 3.39 -2.88 -9.94
C ASN A 170 4.09 -2.71 -8.59
N ILE A 171 3.49 -1.92 -7.67
CA ILE A 171 3.99 -1.78 -6.31
C ILE A 171 3.05 -2.52 -5.37
N GLN A 172 3.49 -3.67 -4.90
CA GLN A 172 2.77 -4.50 -3.95
C GLN A 172 3.40 -4.39 -2.57
N THR A 173 2.62 -4.00 -1.56
CA THR A 173 3.09 -4.04 -0.17
C THR A 173 3.17 -5.50 0.30
N ILE A 174 4.31 -5.92 0.83
CA ILE A 174 4.49 -7.25 1.42
C ILE A 174 4.37 -7.12 2.92
N CYS A 175 3.22 -7.55 3.42
CA CYS A 175 2.95 -7.62 4.85
C CYS A 175 3.11 -9.09 5.27
N GLN A 176 4.04 -9.40 6.18
CA GLN A 176 4.15 -10.74 6.79
C GLN A 176 2.95 -11.07 7.72
N GLY A 177 1.86 -10.28 7.67
CA GLY A 177 0.91 -10.14 8.77
C GLY A 177 -0.54 -10.57 8.53
N SER A 178 -0.95 -11.06 7.35
CA SER A 178 -2.35 -11.49 7.18
C SER A 178 -2.73 -12.65 8.09
N ASP A 179 -1.80 -13.57 8.33
CA ASP A 179 -2.04 -14.79 9.12
C ASP A 179 -1.97 -14.49 10.63
N HIS A 180 -1.03 -13.64 11.06
CA HIS A 180 -0.91 -13.21 12.45
C HIS A 180 -2.13 -12.41 12.92
N LEU A 181 -2.69 -11.54 12.07
CA LEU A 181 -3.90 -10.79 12.40
C LEU A 181 -5.11 -11.70 12.59
N GLN A 182 -5.31 -12.69 11.72
CA GLN A 182 -6.41 -13.63 11.85
C GLN A 182 -6.28 -14.45 13.13
N GLN A 183 -5.07 -14.92 13.46
CA GLN A 183 -4.78 -15.61 14.71
C GLN A 183 -5.06 -14.72 15.92
N LYS A 184 -4.48 -13.51 15.98
CA LYS A 184 -4.66 -12.58 17.09
C LYS A 184 -6.14 -12.26 17.36
N PHE A 185 -6.91 -11.99 16.32
CA PHE A 185 -8.34 -11.67 16.44
C PHE A 185 -9.22 -12.89 16.74
N ALA A 186 -8.74 -14.12 16.48
CA ALA A 186 -9.45 -15.35 16.81
C ALA A 186 -9.21 -15.81 18.27
N TYR A 187 -8.05 -15.50 18.86
CA TYR A 187 -7.65 -16.00 20.18
C TYR A 187 -7.66 -14.94 21.29
N GLU A 188 -7.61 -13.64 20.96
CA GLU A 188 -7.70 -12.56 21.95
C GLU A 188 -9.17 -12.13 22.14
N PRO A 189 -9.80 -12.41 23.30
CA PRO A 189 -11.22 -12.14 23.50
C PRO A 189 -11.54 -10.66 23.61
N THR A 190 -10.56 -9.81 23.91
CA THR A 190 -10.72 -8.37 24.07
C THR A 190 -9.45 -7.63 23.67
N LEU A 191 -9.58 -6.62 22.80
CA LEU A 191 -8.47 -5.78 22.33
C LEU A 191 -8.78 -4.29 22.49
N SER A 192 -7.72 -3.49 22.52
CA SER A 192 -7.78 -2.03 22.34
C SER A 192 -7.01 -1.66 21.08
N PHE A 193 -7.36 -0.54 20.46
CA PHE A 193 -6.75 -0.09 19.21
C PHE A 193 -6.21 1.34 19.36
N PRO A 194 -5.03 1.52 19.99
CA PRO A 194 -4.34 2.80 20.05
C PRO A 194 -4.01 3.33 18.65
N SER A 195 -4.09 4.63 18.44
CA SER A 195 -3.73 5.25 17.17
C SER A 195 -2.22 5.19 16.93
N LYS A 196 -1.80 4.91 15.69
CA LYS A 196 -0.37 4.86 15.32
C LYS A 196 0.32 6.21 15.53
N ASN A 197 -0.30 7.30 15.08
CA ASN A 197 0.27 8.65 15.16
C ASN A 197 -0.12 9.44 16.41
N TYR A 198 -1.09 8.94 17.19
CA TYR A 198 -1.41 9.47 18.52
C TYR A 198 -1.52 8.32 19.53
N PRO A 199 -0.40 7.68 19.94
CA PRO A 199 -0.42 6.44 20.73
C PRO A 199 -1.10 6.55 22.10
N ASN A 200 -1.21 7.79 22.62
CA ASN A 200 -1.93 8.08 23.86
C ASN A 200 -3.46 8.11 23.69
N LEU A 201 -3.97 7.87 22.48
CA LEU A 201 -5.40 7.82 22.16
C LEU A 201 -5.74 6.48 21.51
N ALA A 202 -6.93 5.95 21.78
CA ALA A 202 -7.43 4.69 21.22
C ALA A 202 -8.87 4.84 20.70
N ILE A 203 -9.27 3.91 19.82
CA ILE A 203 -10.66 3.81 19.38
C ILE A 203 -11.53 3.59 20.61
N SER A 204 -12.41 4.54 20.87
CA SER A 204 -13.25 4.62 22.05
C SER A 204 -14.60 5.22 21.65
N TYR A 205 -15.44 5.52 22.63
CA TYR A 205 -16.68 6.23 22.40
C TYR A 205 -17.15 6.97 23.66
N ASP A 206 -17.96 7.98 23.42
CA ASP A 206 -18.67 8.74 24.45
C ASP A 206 -20.06 8.12 24.64
N THR A 207 -20.40 7.74 25.87
CA THR A 207 -21.66 7.06 26.22
C THR A 207 -22.89 7.92 25.96
N THR A 208 -22.74 9.24 25.92
CA THR A 208 -23.85 10.18 25.70
C THR A 208 -24.21 10.28 24.22
N SER A 209 -23.21 10.47 23.36
CA SER A 209 -23.42 10.67 21.92
C SER A 209 -23.42 9.38 21.11
N LYS A 210 -22.90 8.28 21.66
CA LYS A 210 -22.67 6.98 21.00
C LYS A 210 -21.82 7.06 19.72
N VAL A 211 -21.27 8.24 19.41
CA VAL A 211 -20.32 8.45 18.32
C VAL A 211 -18.99 7.86 18.76
N SER A 212 -18.41 7.01 17.92
CA SER A 212 -17.05 6.51 18.14
C SER A 212 -16.04 7.63 17.89
N LYS A 213 -15.06 7.71 18.78
CA LYS A 213 -14.06 8.77 18.85
C LYS A 213 -12.67 8.17 19.06
N ILE A 214 -11.63 8.94 18.78
CA ILE A 214 -10.27 8.63 19.26
C ILE A 214 -10.04 9.43 20.57
N LEU A 215 -9.88 8.74 21.69
CA LEU A 215 -9.82 9.35 23.03
C LEU A 215 -8.72 8.71 23.87
N ALA A 216 -8.32 9.37 24.97
CA ALA A 216 -7.45 8.75 25.96
C ALA A 216 -8.06 7.40 26.40
N PRO A 217 -7.26 6.31 26.47
CA PRO A 217 -7.76 4.99 26.81
C PRO A 217 -8.57 4.98 28.11
N SER A 218 -9.72 4.33 28.05
CA SER A 218 -10.62 4.12 29.19
C SER A 218 -11.26 2.74 29.09
N SER A 219 -12.19 2.41 30.00
CA SER A 219 -12.97 1.18 29.91
C SER A 219 -13.73 1.06 28.57
N ASN A 220 -14.12 2.17 27.95
CA ASN A 220 -14.80 2.20 26.64
C ASN A 220 -13.86 1.98 25.44
N SER A 221 -12.55 1.85 25.67
CA SER A 221 -11.56 1.56 24.61
C SER A 221 -11.30 0.07 24.42
N ALA A 222 -11.88 -0.77 25.28
CA ALA A 222 -11.75 -2.22 25.20
C ALA A 222 -12.93 -2.80 24.40
N TRP A 223 -12.61 -3.61 23.39
CA TRP A 223 -13.56 -4.20 22.44
C TRP A 223 -13.48 -5.71 22.50
N LYS A 224 -14.64 -6.35 22.72
CA LYS A 224 -14.74 -7.78 22.57
C LYS A 224 -14.82 -8.12 21.09
N ILE A 225 -13.93 -9.01 20.64
CA ILE A 225 -13.82 -9.41 19.24
C ILE A 225 -14.74 -10.59 19.00
N VAL A 226 -15.63 -10.47 18.01
CA VAL A 226 -16.53 -11.57 17.63
C VAL A 226 -16.47 -11.83 16.13
N PRO A 227 -16.78 -13.06 15.67
CA PRO A 227 -17.01 -13.32 14.26
C PRO A 227 -17.98 -12.30 13.67
N GLY A 228 -17.70 -11.82 12.46
CA GLY A 228 -18.46 -10.74 11.86
C GLY A 228 -19.94 -11.07 11.75
N LEU A 229 -20.79 -10.13 12.20
CA LEU A 229 -22.24 -10.31 12.25
C LEU A 229 -22.88 -10.55 10.86
N CYS A 230 -22.17 -10.20 9.79
CA CYS A 230 -22.51 -10.42 8.38
C CYS A 230 -22.01 -11.78 7.83
N GLY A 231 -21.32 -12.59 8.62
CA GLY A 231 -20.74 -13.88 8.20
C GLY A 231 -19.33 -13.79 7.61
N GLN A 232 -18.69 -12.61 7.63
CA GLN A 232 -17.32 -12.41 7.16
C GLN A 232 -16.59 -11.41 8.06
N GLY A 233 -15.26 -11.52 8.16
CA GLY A 233 -14.45 -10.62 8.98
C GLY A 233 -14.82 -10.68 10.46
N PHE A 234 -14.73 -9.54 11.14
CA PHE A 234 -14.98 -9.40 12.57
C PHE A 234 -15.91 -8.23 12.86
N SER A 235 -16.60 -8.32 14.00
CA SER A 235 -17.37 -7.23 14.59
C SER A 235 -16.82 -6.94 16.00
N PHE A 236 -16.97 -5.69 16.44
CA PHE A 236 -16.41 -5.21 17.71
C PHE A 236 -17.55 -4.90 18.67
N GLU A 237 -17.76 -5.75 19.67
CA GLU A 237 -18.73 -5.55 20.74
C GLU A 237 -18.13 -4.68 21.84
N SER A 238 -18.89 -3.72 22.37
CA SER A 238 -18.45 -2.96 23.54
C SER A 238 -18.36 -3.85 24.78
N THR A 239 -17.27 -3.73 25.53
CA THR A 239 -17.10 -4.41 26.84
C THR A 239 -17.91 -3.77 27.96
N THR A 240 -18.28 -2.49 27.83
CA THR A 240 -19.03 -1.74 28.85
C THR A 240 -20.53 -1.63 28.53
N GLN A 241 -20.91 -1.92 27.28
CA GLN A 241 -22.31 -1.98 26.83
C GLN A 241 -22.54 -3.26 26.02
N PRO A 242 -22.85 -4.39 26.70
CA PRO A 242 -23.17 -5.63 26.02
C PRO A 242 -24.25 -5.44 24.94
N ASN A 243 -24.15 -6.21 23.87
CA ASN A 243 -25.05 -6.14 22.72
C ASN A 243 -25.02 -4.79 21.98
N HIS A 244 -23.98 -3.96 22.16
CA HIS A 244 -23.71 -2.79 21.33
C HIS A 244 -22.44 -3.01 20.52
N PHE A 245 -22.48 -2.67 19.23
CA PHE A 245 -21.39 -2.93 18.30
C PHE A 245 -20.93 -1.65 17.61
N LEU A 246 -19.63 -1.60 17.34
CA LEU A 246 -19.06 -0.62 16.43
C LEU A 246 -19.61 -0.87 15.02
N ARG A 247 -20.25 0.15 14.44
CA ARG A 247 -20.73 0.10 13.05
C ARG A 247 -20.70 1.47 12.42
N HIS A 248 -20.67 1.52 11.09
CA HIS A 248 -20.81 2.79 10.40
C HIS A 248 -22.28 3.14 10.12
N ARG A 249 -22.57 4.43 9.98
CA ARG A 249 -23.76 4.98 9.32
C ARG A 249 -23.46 6.41 8.88
N HIS A 250 -23.86 6.77 7.67
CA HIS A 250 -23.48 8.05 7.06
C HIS A 250 -21.95 8.32 7.13
N LEU A 251 -21.15 7.26 6.94
CA LEU A 251 -19.68 7.30 6.99
C LEU A 251 -19.05 7.70 8.35
N LEU A 252 -19.84 7.83 9.41
CA LEU A 252 -19.37 7.98 10.78
C LEU A 252 -19.52 6.66 11.54
N LEU A 253 -18.63 6.39 12.49
CA LEU A 253 -18.69 5.20 13.33
C LEU A 253 -19.47 5.50 14.61
N PHE A 254 -20.31 4.54 15.01
CA PHE A 254 -21.15 4.59 16.20
C PHE A 254 -21.08 3.28 16.96
N VAL A 255 -21.42 3.32 18.24
CA VAL A 255 -21.60 2.16 19.11
C VAL A 255 -23.09 2.03 19.39
N ASP A 256 -23.76 1.25 18.57
CA ASP A 256 -25.22 1.16 18.53
C ASP A 256 -25.71 -0.23 18.97
N PRO A 257 -26.88 -0.34 19.62
CA PRO A 257 -27.44 -1.63 20.03
C PRO A 257 -27.70 -2.52 18.83
N PHE A 258 -27.48 -3.83 18.97
CA PHE A 258 -27.69 -4.80 17.91
C PHE A 258 -29.12 -4.79 17.40
N VAL A 259 -29.25 -4.79 16.07
CA VAL A 259 -30.53 -4.98 15.37
C VAL A 259 -30.32 -6.03 14.30
N ASN A 260 -31.15 -7.08 14.28
CA ASN A 260 -31.03 -8.19 13.34
C ASN A 260 -31.55 -7.83 11.93
N THR A 261 -30.88 -6.90 11.26
CA THR A 261 -31.10 -6.55 9.85
C THR A 261 -29.83 -6.78 9.05
N ALA A 262 -29.98 -7.07 7.75
CA ALA A 262 -28.84 -7.23 6.86
C ALA A 262 -27.99 -5.95 6.79
N LEU A 263 -28.64 -4.77 6.77
CA LEU A 263 -27.95 -3.48 6.77
C LEU A 263 -27.06 -3.31 8.01
N TYR A 264 -27.61 -3.51 9.22
CA TYR A 264 -26.84 -3.40 10.46
C TYR A 264 -25.63 -4.34 10.46
N LYS A 265 -25.85 -5.61 10.10
CA LYS A 265 -24.81 -6.64 10.07
C LYS A 265 -23.68 -6.27 9.12
N ASN A 266 -24.01 -5.77 7.93
CA ASN A 266 -23.05 -5.32 6.93
C ASN A 266 -22.28 -4.07 7.40
N ASP A 267 -22.94 -3.15 8.09
CA ASP A 267 -22.32 -1.92 8.60
C ASP A 267 -21.38 -2.15 9.79
N ALA A 268 -21.53 -3.28 10.49
CA ALA A 268 -20.78 -3.66 11.69
C ALA A 268 -19.61 -4.63 11.40
N CYS A 269 -19.31 -4.90 10.13
CA CYS A 269 -18.35 -5.91 9.72
C CYS A 269 -17.10 -5.28 9.11
N PHE A 270 -15.94 -5.67 9.63
CA PHE A 270 -14.65 -5.17 9.19
C PHE A 270 -13.66 -6.31 8.96
N LYS A 271 -12.82 -6.13 7.92
CA LYS A 271 -11.67 -6.97 7.65
C LYS A 271 -10.43 -6.30 8.26
N PRO A 272 -9.82 -6.87 9.31
CA PRO A 272 -8.48 -6.46 9.70
C PRO A 272 -7.52 -6.79 8.57
N VAL A 273 -6.75 -5.78 8.17
CA VAL A 273 -5.66 -5.90 7.22
C VAL A 273 -4.41 -5.34 7.87
N ALA A 274 -3.24 -5.65 7.31
CA ALA A 274 -2.01 -5.02 7.74
C ALA A 274 -2.16 -3.48 7.72
N GLY A 275 -1.61 -2.83 8.75
CA GLY A 275 -1.70 -1.38 8.91
C GLY A 275 -1.22 -0.63 7.67
N LEU A 276 -1.99 0.36 7.24
CA LEU A 276 -1.68 1.14 6.03
C LEU A 276 -0.42 2.01 6.17
N ALA A 277 -0.03 2.38 7.40
CA ALA A 277 1.23 3.09 7.68
C ALA A 277 2.33 2.20 8.26
N ASP A 278 1.97 1.01 8.77
CA ASP A 278 2.91 0.03 9.32
C ASP A 278 2.27 -1.35 9.27
N CYS A 279 2.86 -2.25 8.48
CA CYS A 279 2.28 -3.56 8.23
C CYS A 279 2.28 -4.51 9.45
N ASN A 280 3.02 -4.18 10.51
CA ASN A 280 3.00 -4.94 11.77
C ASN A 280 1.81 -4.57 12.66
N GLU A 281 1.13 -3.48 12.33
CA GLU A 281 -0.06 -2.98 13.02
C GLU A 281 -1.32 -3.35 12.24
N VAL A 282 -2.48 -2.78 12.60
CA VAL A 282 -3.76 -3.09 11.93
C VAL A 282 -4.42 -1.86 11.31
N SER A 283 -5.07 -2.08 10.17
CA SER A 283 -6.09 -1.19 9.61
C SER A 283 -7.38 -1.97 9.39
N PHE A 284 -8.53 -1.30 9.45
CA PHE A 284 -9.83 -1.96 9.31
C PHE A 284 -10.53 -1.53 8.04
N GLN A 285 -10.63 -2.45 7.08
CA GLN A 285 -11.38 -2.27 5.85
C GLN A 285 -12.86 -2.62 6.09
N SER A 286 -13.79 -1.82 5.58
CA SER A 286 -15.22 -2.17 5.63
C SER A 286 -15.51 -3.34 4.68
N ILE A 287 -16.32 -4.30 5.14
CA ILE A 287 -16.76 -5.41 4.29
C ILE A 287 -17.74 -4.94 3.20
N ASN A 288 -18.70 -4.08 3.53
CA ASN A 288 -19.72 -3.60 2.57
C ASN A 288 -19.28 -2.37 1.74
N TYR A 289 -18.22 -1.67 2.14
CA TYR A 289 -17.54 -0.65 1.33
C TYR A 289 -16.03 -0.93 1.25
N PRO A 290 -15.59 -1.90 0.42
CA PRO A 290 -14.20 -2.36 0.38
C PRO A 290 -13.19 -1.28 -0.02
N ASP A 291 -13.61 -0.18 -0.63
CA ASP A 291 -12.76 0.96 -0.96
C ASP A 291 -12.50 1.90 0.25
N ARG A 292 -12.98 1.55 1.46
CA ARG A 292 -12.92 2.40 2.64
C ARG A 292 -12.38 1.72 3.89
N PHE A 293 -11.74 2.55 4.73
CA PHE A 293 -11.10 2.15 5.98
C PHE A 293 -11.57 3.02 7.15
N LEU A 294 -11.51 2.47 8.36
CA LEU A 294 -11.64 3.26 9.59
C LEU A 294 -10.45 4.21 9.69
N ARG A 295 -10.73 5.48 10.00
CA ARG A 295 -9.74 6.48 10.37
C ARG A 295 -10.28 7.39 11.46
N HIS A 296 -9.39 8.03 12.21
CA HIS A 296 -9.78 9.14 13.08
C HIS A 296 -9.65 10.50 12.35
N GLN A 297 -10.60 11.42 12.53
CA GLN A 297 -10.57 12.78 11.99
C GLN A 297 -11.27 13.74 12.93
N GLY A 298 -10.58 14.77 13.42
CA GLY A 298 -11.19 15.75 14.32
C GLY A 298 -11.84 15.08 15.53
N TYR A 299 -11.12 14.13 16.14
CA TYR A 299 -11.55 13.27 17.24
C TYR A 299 -12.67 12.26 16.94
N GLN A 300 -13.24 12.22 15.73
CA GLN A 300 -14.30 11.27 15.37
C GLN A 300 -13.73 10.09 14.57
N MET A 301 -14.27 8.90 14.79
CA MET A 301 -14.01 7.74 13.94
C MET A 301 -14.92 7.77 12.71
N LYS A 302 -14.34 7.60 11.52
CA LYS A 302 -15.05 7.70 10.23
C LYS A 302 -14.63 6.59 9.28
N LEU A 303 -15.50 6.28 8.32
CA LEU A 303 -15.23 5.38 7.21
C LEU A 303 -14.89 6.20 5.96
N HIS A 304 -13.64 6.12 5.50
CA HIS A 304 -13.13 7.01 4.45
C HIS A 304 -12.27 6.27 3.42
N ARG A 305 -12.20 6.81 2.20
CA ARG A 305 -11.37 6.24 1.13
C ARG A 305 -9.91 6.55 1.40
N ASN A 306 -9.04 5.58 1.09
CA ASN A 306 -7.61 5.82 1.11
C ASN A 306 -7.23 6.76 -0.04
N ASP A 307 -6.72 7.94 0.29
CA ASP A 307 -6.29 8.97 -0.65
C ASP A 307 -4.78 8.89 -0.97
N GLY A 308 -4.09 7.89 -0.42
CA GLY A 308 -2.65 7.69 -0.59
C GLY A 308 -1.78 8.62 0.24
N SER A 309 -2.37 9.55 1.02
CA SER A 309 -1.60 10.46 1.86
C SER A 309 -1.05 9.78 3.10
N SER A 310 0.14 10.22 3.54
CA SER A 310 0.74 9.76 4.80
C SER A 310 -0.16 10.05 6.00
N LEU A 311 -0.87 11.18 5.99
CA LEU A 311 -1.82 11.53 7.04
C LEU A 311 -2.96 10.49 7.11
N PHE A 312 -3.57 10.14 5.98
CA PHE A 312 -4.62 9.12 5.95
C PHE A 312 -4.09 7.78 6.47
N MET A 313 -2.95 7.32 5.97
CA MET A 313 -2.37 6.02 6.35
C MET A 313 -2.09 5.97 7.85
N ASN A 314 -1.53 7.04 8.42
CA ASN A 314 -1.28 7.14 9.86
C ASN A 314 -2.57 7.18 10.69
N ASP A 315 -3.57 7.96 10.24
CA ASP A 315 -4.84 8.09 10.95
C ASP A 315 -5.72 6.82 10.86
N ALA A 316 -5.45 5.95 9.88
CA ALA A 316 -6.15 4.69 9.64
C ALA A 316 -5.41 3.45 10.17
N THR A 317 -4.26 3.64 10.83
CA THR A 317 -3.45 2.55 11.40
C THR A 317 -3.53 2.58 12.92
N PHE A 318 -3.74 1.41 13.51
CA PHE A 318 -3.89 1.24 14.96
C PHE A 318 -2.95 0.16 15.46
N ASN A 319 -2.34 0.41 16.63
CA ASN A 319 -1.40 -0.52 17.23
C ASN A 319 -2.13 -1.74 17.78
N ILE A 320 -1.51 -2.93 17.71
CA ILE A 320 -2.06 -4.16 18.30
C ILE A 320 -1.06 -4.94 19.13
#